data_AF-A0A3N5XV57-F1
#
_entry.id   AF-A0A3N5XV57-F1
#
_cell.length_a   1.000
_cell.length_b   1.000
_cell.length_c   1.000
_cell.angle_alpha   90.00
_cell.angle_beta   90.00
_cell.angle_gamma   90.00
#
_symmetry.space_group_name_H-M   'P 1'
#
loop_
_entity.id
_entity.type
_entity.pdbx_description
1 polymer ?
#
loop_
_entity_poly.entity_id
_entity_poly.type
_entity_poly.pdbx_seq_one_letter_code
_entity_poly.pdbx_strand_id
1 'polypeptide(L)'
;MSYMPSDCNDANAISYYKGQQIELLAVPADGWLFAGWSGSISDSNNPTVIDMQHDHAITASFTFPDVEAPVISNAIAQPGETSAVITWQTDEPATTSLVYGVDPNYNEGGSSSEVLTTQHTVELDGLLPVTEYYCLISGRDAAGNEGVYELIFTTDSVGEPVVSDDFVTLDLDETVWTFINPLGDANLTMTGSAAMISVPAGVDHDIWTAGIRAPRLVQNTGDIDFDVQVKFTSSVLLKYQMQGLLVEEGAGNFLRFDVFSDGIATRIFGVNFIGNRPYTLVNEVTTATAPYFLRIKRNANQWELLFSSDGVSWALKKAFSRSMVAKSVGFYGANAGSTNVPAFTAVADYFFNSNAPIFPQDGELYSLTTQVIGGGQVLRSPDSQSYVQGQEVELTAIADPNWQFVA
;
A
#
# COMPACT_ATOMS: atom_id res chain seq x y z
N MET A 1 14.75 85.33 18.90
CA MET A 1 15.77 85.83 17.95
C MET A 1 16.74 84.69 17.72
N SER A 2 16.94 84.10 16.55
CA SER A 2 16.79 84.52 15.15
C SER A 2 16.58 83.25 14.31
N TYR A 3 15.42 83.10 13.64
CA TYR A 3 15.26 83.11 12.17
C TYR A 3 15.68 81.80 11.47
N MET A 4 14.69 81.04 10.99
CA MET A 4 14.85 80.06 9.91
C MET A 4 14.84 80.79 8.56
N PRO A 5 15.61 80.31 7.56
CA PRO A 5 15.26 80.47 6.17
C PRO A 5 14.96 79.13 5.48
N SER A 6 14.01 79.19 4.55
CA SER A 6 13.53 78.12 3.68
C SER A 6 14.37 77.98 2.40
N ASP A 7 14.39 76.74 1.89
CA ASP A 7 14.66 76.28 0.51
C ASP A 7 16.12 76.20 -0.01
N CYS A 8 16.69 74.98 0.02
CA CYS A 8 17.46 74.39 -1.09
C CYS A 8 17.61 72.86 -0.89
N ASN A 9 17.26 72.08 -1.91
CA ASN A 9 17.57 70.65 -2.03
C ASN A 9 19.09 70.42 -2.13
N ASP A 10 19.74 69.90 -1.09
CA ASP A 10 20.79 68.86 -1.14
C ASP A 10 21.15 68.41 0.31
N ALA A 11 21.69 67.20 0.46
CA ALA A 11 21.79 66.40 1.70
C ALA A 11 22.32 67.10 2.99
N ASN A 12 21.68 66.75 4.11
CA ASN A 12 22.01 67.03 5.52
C ASN A 12 23.51 66.95 5.90
N ALA A 13 24.30 68.00 5.69
CA ALA A 13 25.62 68.13 6.32
C ALA A 13 25.56 69.17 7.46
N ILE A 14 25.18 68.71 8.66
CA ILE A 14 25.38 69.45 9.91
C ILE A 14 26.81 69.14 10.37
N SER A 15 27.68 70.14 10.46
CA SER A 15 29.05 69.97 10.98
C SER A 15 29.08 70.04 12.50
N TYR A 16 29.77 69.11 13.15
CA TYR A 16 29.89 69.03 14.61
C TYR A 16 31.32 69.33 15.07
N TYR A 17 31.48 69.83 16.30
CA TYR A 17 32.81 70.09 16.86
C TYR A 17 33.50 68.79 17.26
N LYS A 18 34.83 68.78 17.14
CA LYS A 18 35.63 67.67 17.64
C LYS A 18 35.43 67.49 19.16
N GLY A 19 35.05 66.29 19.57
CA GLY A 19 34.75 65.92 20.95
C GLY A 19 33.34 66.26 21.43
N GLN A 20 32.46 66.74 20.54
CA GLN A 20 31.05 66.93 20.85
C GLN A 20 30.33 65.58 20.98
N GLN A 21 29.50 65.43 22.00
CA GLN A 21 28.58 64.30 22.13
C GLN A 21 27.28 64.54 21.35
N ILE A 22 26.86 63.53 20.60
CA ILE A 22 25.60 63.53 19.84
C ILE A 22 24.81 62.30 20.22
N GLU A 23 23.53 62.49 20.54
CA GLU A 23 22.58 61.40 20.69
C GLU A 23 21.91 61.11 19.34
N LEU A 24 21.97 59.85 18.92
CA LEU A 24 21.27 59.34 17.75
C LEU A 24 20.09 58.48 18.21
N LEU A 25 18.90 58.89 17.81
CA LEU A 25 17.65 58.16 18.03
C LEU A 25 17.17 57.59 16.70
N ALA A 26 17.08 56.27 16.61
CA ALA A 26 16.38 55.59 15.52
C ALA A 26 14.89 55.55 15.85
N VAL A 27 14.04 56.11 14.98
CA VAL A 27 12.59 56.01 15.09
C VAL A 27 12.11 55.04 14.02
N PRO A 28 11.70 53.81 14.38
CA PRO A 28 11.11 52.90 13.41
C PRO A 28 9.83 53.50 12.82
N ALA A 29 9.60 53.26 11.52
CA ALA A 29 8.30 53.51 10.91
C ALA A 29 7.24 52.53 11.47
N ASP A 30 5.96 52.85 11.31
CA ASP A 30 4.86 51.98 11.76
C ASP A 30 5.06 50.53 11.29
N GLY A 31 5.06 49.59 12.24
CA GLY A 31 5.25 48.15 11.99
C GLY A 31 6.71 47.68 11.89
N TRP A 32 7.70 48.58 11.89
CA TRP A 32 9.11 48.21 11.88
C TRP A 32 9.70 48.20 13.30
N LEU A 33 10.71 47.35 13.52
CA LEU A 33 11.50 47.26 14.73
C LEU A 33 12.92 47.72 14.45
N PHE A 34 13.53 48.40 15.43
CA PHE A 34 14.94 48.76 15.35
C PHE A 34 15.80 47.51 15.58
N ALA A 35 16.66 47.18 14.61
CA ALA A 35 17.50 45.98 14.64
C ALA A 35 18.92 46.24 15.12
N GLY A 36 19.42 47.48 15.02
CA GLY A 36 20.75 47.87 15.49
C GLY A 36 21.44 48.91 14.63
N TRP A 37 22.54 49.45 15.15
CA TRP A 37 23.44 50.36 14.46
C TRP A 37 24.64 49.60 13.90
N SER A 38 25.12 50.00 12.72
CA SER A 38 26.34 49.47 12.10
C SER A 38 27.20 50.57 11.46
N GLY A 39 28.41 50.20 11.03
CA GLY A 39 29.40 51.12 10.45
C GLY A 39 30.42 51.55 11.50
N SER A 40 30.42 52.84 11.85
CA SER A 40 31.38 53.38 12.82
C SER A 40 31.08 52.98 14.28
N ILE A 41 29.89 52.44 14.53
CA ILE A 41 29.48 51.81 15.79
C ILE A 41 28.81 50.48 15.46
N SER A 42 28.78 49.57 16.44
CA SER A 42 28.05 48.29 16.36
C SER A 42 27.36 48.08 17.70
N ASP A 43 26.15 48.62 17.82
CA ASP A 43 25.39 48.71 19.07
C ASP A 43 23.91 48.45 18.80
N SER A 44 23.20 47.90 19.79
CA SER A 44 21.75 47.70 19.78
C SER A 44 20.99 48.69 20.67
N ASN A 45 21.67 49.58 21.41
CA ASN A 45 21.00 50.62 22.19
C ASN A 45 20.32 51.65 21.28
N ASN A 46 19.13 52.06 21.67
CA ASN A 46 18.39 53.11 20.99
C ASN A 46 17.58 53.94 22.01
N PRO A 47 17.92 55.23 22.23
CA PRO A 47 18.97 55.99 21.56
C PRO A 47 20.40 55.52 21.92
N THR A 48 21.38 55.92 21.11
CA THR A 48 22.83 55.73 21.38
C THR A 48 23.56 57.07 21.34
N VAL A 49 24.70 57.19 22.01
CA VAL A 49 25.50 58.42 22.07
C VAL A 49 26.86 58.21 21.42
N ILE A 50 27.27 59.15 20.57
CA ILE A 50 28.58 59.14 19.89
C ILE A 50 29.41 60.37 20.26
N ASP A 51 30.71 60.18 20.44
CA ASP A 51 31.69 61.27 20.55
C ASP A 51 32.28 61.60 19.18
N MET A 52 32.06 62.82 18.67
CA MET A 52 32.55 63.26 17.36
C MET A 52 34.06 63.51 17.34
N GLN A 53 34.88 62.46 17.35
CA GLN A 53 36.35 62.60 17.30
C GLN A 53 36.89 62.75 15.87
N HIS A 54 36.15 62.21 14.91
CA HIS A 54 36.38 62.25 13.46
C HIS A 54 35.04 62.03 12.74
N ASP A 55 35.05 62.01 11.40
CA ASP A 55 33.85 61.71 10.63
C ASP A 55 33.38 60.28 10.88
N HIS A 56 32.06 60.08 10.96
CA HIS A 56 31.41 58.79 11.19
C HIS A 56 30.42 58.49 10.07
N ALA A 57 30.47 57.27 9.55
CA ALA A 57 29.42 56.68 8.73
C ALA A 57 28.68 55.64 9.59
N ILE A 58 27.41 55.90 9.91
CA ILE A 58 26.57 55.06 10.77
C ILE A 58 25.28 54.73 10.03
N THR A 59 24.87 53.46 10.09
CA THR A 59 23.63 52.97 9.48
C THR A 59 22.71 52.42 10.56
N ALA A 60 21.46 52.89 10.61
CA ALA A 60 20.40 52.24 11.38
C ALA A 60 19.78 51.12 10.55
N SER A 61 19.68 49.92 11.11
CA SER A 61 18.96 48.81 10.49
C SER A 61 17.61 48.63 11.18
N PHE A 62 16.59 48.34 10.39
CA PHE A 62 15.24 48.05 10.87
C PHE A 62 14.77 46.74 10.25
N THR A 63 13.98 45.97 10.99
CA THR A 63 13.37 44.71 10.53
C THR A 63 11.86 44.77 10.70
N PHE A 64 11.14 44.01 9.88
CA PHE A 64 9.71 43.80 10.06
C PHE A 64 9.51 42.50 10.87
N PRO A 65 8.67 42.48 11.91
CA PRO A 65 8.38 41.26 12.64
C PRO A 65 7.65 40.27 11.73
N ASP A 66 7.96 39.00 11.88
CA ASP A 66 7.22 37.97 11.18
C ASP A 66 5.81 37.83 11.78
N VAL A 67 4.81 37.84 10.90
CA VAL A 67 3.39 37.78 11.24
C VAL A 67 2.64 36.75 10.40
N GLU A 68 3.35 36.07 9.49
CA GLU A 68 2.76 35.02 8.67
C GLU A 68 2.80 33.72 9.48
N ALA A 69 1.71 32.95 9.41
CA ALA A 69 1.65 31.67 10.08
C ALA A 69 2.17 30.58 9.15
N PRO A 70 2.76 29.50 9.69
CA PRO A 70 3.26 28.40 8.87
C PRO A 70 2.12 27.75 8.10
N VAL A 71 2.27 27.62 6.79
CA VAL A 71 1.29 26.97 5.93
C VAL A 71 1.50 25.46 5.94
N ILE A 72 0.55 24.74 6.55
CA ILE A 72 0.56 23.28 6.56
C ILE A 72 0.09 22.73 5.21
N SER A 73 0.87 21.80 4.65
CA SER A 73 0.61 21.18 3.35
C SER A 73 1.01 19.70 3.34
N ASN A 74 0.57 18.97 2.32
CA ASN A 74 0.87 17.54 2.13
C ASN A 74 0.52 16.67 3.36
N ALA A 75 -0.55 17.04 4.08
CA ALA A 75 -1.06 16.25 5.19
C ALA A 75 -1.67 14.93 4.67
N ILE A 76 -1.07 13.82 5.08
CA ILE A 76 -1.46 12.46 4.64
C ILE A 76 -1.55 11.57 5.88
N ALA A 77 -2.67 10.84 5.98
CA ALA A 77 -2.83 9.74 6.92
C ALA A 77 -2.49 8.41 6.23
N GLN A 78 -1.71 7.58 6.92
CA GLN A 78 -1.50 6.17 6.60
C GLN A 78 -2.15 5.33 7.70
N PRO A 79 -3.45 5.03 7.59
CA PRO A 79 -4.16 4.25 8.58
C PRO A 79 -3.66 2.79 8.60
N GLY A 80 -3.57 2.23 9.80
CA GLY A 80 -3.60 0.80 10.06
C GLY A 80 -4.91 0.41 10.75
N GLU A 81 -4.99 -0.82 11.25
CA GLU A 81 -6.20 -1.32 11.92
C GLU A 81 -6.47 -0.62 13.25
N THR A 82 -5.41 -0.44 14.05
CA THR A 82 -5.49 0.18 15.39
C THR A 82 -4.48 1.30 15.57
N SER A 83 -3.97 1.85 14.47
CA SER A 83 -2.95 2.89 14.47
C SER A 83 -3.07 3.76 13.22
N ALA A 84 -2.35 4.87 13.18
CA ALA A 84 -2.17 5.67 11.98
C ALA A 84 -0.86 6.47 12.05
N VAL A 85 -0.14 6.56 10.93
CA VAL A 85 0.99 7.48 10.79
C VAL A 85 0.52 8.71 10.02
N ILE A 86 0.61 9.87 10.64
CA ILE A 86 0.22 11.15 10.04
C ILE A 86 1.48 11.93 9.71
N THR A 87 1.63 12.33 8.45
CA THR A 87 2.78 13.13 7.97
C THR A 87 2.30 14.41 7.30
N TRP A 88 3.04 15.49 7.46
CA TRP A 88 2.79 16.76 6.77
C TRP A 88 4.06 17.60 6.67
N GLN A 89 3.97 18.71 5.94
CA GLN A 89 5.03 19.69 5.78
C GLN A 89 4.53 21.10 6.10
N THR A 90 5.46 21.98 6.45
CA THR A 90 5.24 23.43 6.54
C THR A 90 6.22 24.16 5.62
N ASP A 91 5.84 25.35 5.16
CA ASP A 91 6.68 26.21 4.31
C ASP A 91 7.80 26.91 5.10
N GLU A 92 7.69 26.95 6.42
CA GLU A 92 8.72 27.43 7.34
C GLU A 92 8.84 26.54 8.60
N PRO A 93 9.96 26.59 9.36
CA PRO A 93 10.13 25.76 10.56
C PRO A 93 9.08 26.05 11.64
N ALA A 94 8.29 25.04 11.98
CA ALA A 94 7.23 25.12 12.97
C ALA A 94 7.32 23.99 14.01
N THR A 95 6.65 24.17 15.15
CA THR A 95 6.43 23.10 16.12
C THR A 95 5.46 22.05 15.57
N THR A 96 5.40 20.89 16.23
CA THR A 96 4.45 19.81 15.90
C THR A 96 3.36 19.78 16.95
N SER A 97 2.09 19.82 16.55
CA SER A 97 0.97 19.49 17.42
C SER A 97 -0.13 18.81 16.61
N LEU A 98 -0.68 17.74 17.16
CA LEU A 98 -1.83 17.04 16.59
C LEU A 98 -2.73 16.57 17.73
N VAL A 99 -4.01 16.91 17.66
CA VAL A 99 -5.06 16.33 18.52
C VAL A 99 -6.07 15.58 17.66
N TYR A 100 -6.69 14.54 18.20
CA TYR A 100 -7.60 13.69 17.44
C TYR A 100 -8.77 13.16 18.27
N GLY A 101 -9.84 12.75 17.57
CA GLY A 101 -10.99 12.09 18.16
C GLY A 101 -11.93 11.50 17.11
N VAL A 102 -12.93 10.73 17.55
CA VAL A 102 -13.98 10.17 16.67
C VAL A 102 -15.06 11.19 16.30
N ASP A 103 -14.89 12.44 16.74
CA ASP A 103 -15.71 13.58 16.38
C ASP A 103 -14.84 14.86 16.32
N PRO A 104 -15.35 15.96 15.73
CA PRO A 104 -14.61 17.22 15.59
C PRO A 104 -14.26 17.96 16.90
N ASN A 105 -14.50 17.38 18.09
CA ASN A 105 -14.04 17.95 19.36
C ASN A 105 -12.68 17.40 19.80
N TYR A 106 -12.12 16.41 19.09
CA TYR A 106 -10.76 15.89 19.28
C TYR A 106 -10.43 15.41 20.71
N ASN A 107 -11.36 14.67 21.32
CA ASN A 107 -11.30 14.33 22.75
C ASN A 107 -10.56 13.03 23.10
N GLU A 108 -9.97 12.33 22.13
CA GLU A 108 -9.34 11.03 22.39
C GLU A 108 -7.87 11.17 22.79
N GLY A 109 -7.12 12.04 22.13
CA GLY A 109 -5.71 12.23 22.47
C GLY A 109 -4.98 13.21 21.58
N GLY A 110 -3.66 13.26 21.73
CA GLY A 110 -2.79 14.10 20.92
C GLY A 110 -1.30 13.89 21.19
N SER A 111 -0.49 14.51 20.34
CA SER A 111 0.97 14.50 20.41
C SER A 111 1.51 15.89 20.09
N SER A 112 2.64 16.26 20.71
CA SER A 112 3.27 17.57 20.51
C SER A 112 4.79 17.52 20.64
N SER A 113 5.48 18.39 19.90
CA SER A 113 6.92 18.61 19.99
C SER A 113 7.26 20.08 19.73
N GLU A 114 8.10 20.65 20.59
CA GLU A 114 8.58 22.03 20.49
C GLU A 114 9.76 22.21 19.50
N VAL A 115 10.18 21.14 18.83
CA VAL A 115 11.27 21.21 17.84
C VAL A 115 10.76 21.84 16.55
N LEU A 116 11.38 22.96 16.15
CA LEU A 116 11.08 23.62 14.88
C LEU A 116 11.66 22.84 13.70
N THR A 117 10.78 22.36 12.81
CA THR A 117 11.10 21.58 11.61
C THR A 117 10.11 21.93 10.49
N THR A 118 10.42 21.56 9.25
CA THR A 118 9.50 21.68 8.10
C THR A 118 8.89 20.34 7.68
N GLN A 119 9.32 19.25 8.30
CA GLN A 119 8.80 17.90 8.08
C GLN A 119 8.37 17.32 9.42
N HIS A 120 7.13 16.83 9.45
CA HIS A 120 6.48 16.38 10.67
C HIS A 120 5.91 14.97 10.51
N THR A 121 5.95 14.21 11.60
CA THR A 121 5.37 12.87 11.69
C THR A 121 4.80 12.66 13.08
N VAL A 122 3.60 12.10 13.15
CA VAL A 122 2.94 11.67 14.39
C VAL A 122 2.42 10.26 14.19
N GLU A 123 2.76 9.38 15.12
CA GLU A 123 2.22 8.02 15.19
C GLU A 123 1.09 8.02 16.24
N LEU A 124 -0.08 7.54 15.82
CA LEU A 124 -1.25 7.31 16.67
C LEU A 124 -1.41 5.80 16.87
N ASP A 125 -1.60 5.37 18.10
CA ASP A 125 -1.81 3.98 18.49
C ASP A 125 -3.10 3.82 19.31
N GLY A 126 -3.61 2.59 19.39
CA GLY A 126 -4.79 2.28 20.20
C GLY A 126 -6.10 2.76 19.60
N LEU A 127 -6.14 3.01 18.29
CA LEU A 127 -7.34 3.39 17.56
C LEU A 127 -8.30 2.19 17.41
N LEU A 128 -9.58 2.48 17.19
CA LEU A 128 -10.58 1.48 16.85
C LEU A 128 -10.56 1.20 15.34
N PRO A 129 -10.66 -0.06 14.88
CA PRO A 129 -10.78 -0.40 13.45
C PRO A 129 -12.07 0.13 12.81
N VAL A 130 -12.06 0.34 11.49
CA VAL A 130 -13.21 0.84 10.69
C VAL A 130 -13.87 2.07 11.35
N THR A 131 -13.05 2.96 11.91
CA THR A 131 -13.53 4.12 12.67
C THR A 131 -12.99 5.40 12.02
N GLU A 132 -13.89 6.34 11.75
CA GLU A 132 -13.53 7.66 11.26
C GLU A 132 -12.98 8.53 12.39
N TYR A 133 -11.81 9.10 12.16
CA TYR A 133 -11.11 10.00 13.08
C TYR A 133 -10.93 11.37 12.45
N TYR A 134 -11.17 12.39 13.28
CA TYR A 134 -10.93 13.80 13.00
C TYR A 134 -9.63 14.19 13.68
N CYS A 135 -8.74 14.85 12.94
CA CYS A 135 -7.49 15.40 13.45
C CYS A 135 -7.42 16.90 13.23
N LEU A 136 -6.94 17.62 14.23
CA LEU A 136 -6.51 19.00 14.10
C LEU A 136 -4.99 19.05 14.25
N ILE A 137 -4.31 19.38 13.15
CA ILE A 137 -2.87 19.61 13.10
C ILE A 137 -2.64 21.10 13.35
N SER A 138 -1.72 21.43 14.26
CA SER A 138 -1.27 22.80 14.51
C SER A 138 0.25 22.88 14.51
N GLY A 139 0.80 24.01 14.07
CA GLY A 139 2.23 24.29 14.12
C GLY A 139 2.49 25.76 14.41
N ARG A 140 3.44 26.05 15.29
CA ARG A 140 3.85 27.42 15.65
C ARG A 140 5.26 27.69 15.18
N ASP A 141 5.48 28.80 14.48
CA ASP A 141 6.81 29.23 14.04
C ASP A 141 7.66 29.79 15.22
N ALA A 142 8.85 30.29 14.91
CA ALA A 142 9.73 30.93 15.90
C ALA A 142 9.22 32.30 16.41
N ALA A 143 8.36 32.98 15.63
CA ALA A 143 7.80 34.28 15.97
C ALA A 143 6.51 34.18 16.81
N GLY A 144 5.95 32.98 16.92
CA GLY A 144 4.74 32.66 17.67
C GLY A 144 3.47 32.57 16.82
N ASN A 145 3.55 32.70 15.50
CA ASN A 145 2.40 32.58 14.60
C ASN A 145 2.00 31.11 14.45
N GLU A 146 0.69 30.83 14.40
CA GLU A 146 0.15 29.47 14.44
C GLU A 146 -0.69 29.17 13.20
N GLY A 147 -0.29 28.13 12.48
CA GLY A 147 -1.04 27.54 11.38
C GLY A 147 -1.80 26.30 11.83
N VAL A 148 -2.95 26.03 11.22
CA VAL A 148 -3.78 24.85 11.51
C VAL A 148 -4.26 24.16 10.24
N TYR A 149 -4.51 22.85 10.32
CA TYR A 149 -5.03 22.03 9.23
C TYR A 149 -5.89 20.89 9.77
N GLU A 150 -7.07 20.68 9.21
CA GLU A 150 -7.95 19.56 9.56
C GLU A 150 -7.75 18.37 8.61
N LEU A 151 -7.64 17.18 9.17
CA LEU A 151 -7.50 15.93 8.43
C LEU A 151 -8.53 14.92 8.95
N ILE A 152 -9.20 14.22 8.05
CA ILE A 152 -10.10 13.11 8.40
C ILE A 152 -9.56 11.85 7.76
N PHE A 153 -9.54 10.75 8.50
CA PHE A 153 -9.18 9.44 7.98
C PHE A 153 -10.03 8.35 8.64
N THR A 154 -10.10 7.19 8.01
CA THR A 154 -10.73 5.99 8.58
C THR A 154 -9.65 4.94 8.78
N THR A 155 -9.61 4.33 9.97
CA THR A 155 -8.75 3.17 10.22
C THR A 155 -9.15 2.00 9.33
N ASP A 156 -8.17 1.15 9.00
CA ASP A 156 -8.42 -0.04 8.21
C ASP A 156 -9.31 -1.03 9.00
N SER A 157 -9.98 -1.94 8.28
CA SER A 157 -10.71 -3.04 8.91
C SER A 157 -9.79 -4.02 9.59
N VAL A 158 -10.26 -4.66 10.66
CA VAL A 158 -9.56 -5.81 11.24
C VAL A 158 -9.33 -6.84 10.15
N GLY A 159 -8.11 -7.35 10.08
CA GLY A 159 -7.82 -8.44 9.18
C GLY A 159 -8.55 -9.72 9.52
N GLU A 160 -9.27 -10.26 8.53
CA GLU A 160 -9.72 -11.64 8.64
C GLU A 160 -8.51 -12.59 8.51
N PRO A 161 -8.47 -13.68 9.30
CA PRO A 161 -7.44 -14.68 9.16
C PRO A 161 -7.53 -15.31 7.77
N VAL A 162 -6.37 -15.48 7.12
CA VAL A 162 -6.32 -16.22 5.87
C VAL A 162 -6.77 -17.66 6.10
N VAL A 163 -7.81 -18.10 5.40
CA VAL A 163 -8.36 -19.46 5.55
C VAL A 163 -7.86 -20.39 4.46
N SER A 164 -7.84 -21.68 4.78
CA SER A 164 -7.53 -22.73 3.81
C SER A 164 -8.76 -23.09 2.98
N ASP A 165 -8.54 -23.46 1.72
CA ASP A 165 -9.57 -23.92 0.79
C ASP A 165 -8.98 -24.98 -0.16
N ASP A 166 -9.69 -26.11 -0.32
CA ASP A 166 -9.38 -27.21 -1.23
C ASP A 166 -10.26 -27.19 -2.49
N PHE A 167 -11.08 -26.15 -2.68
CA PHE A 167 -11.86 -25.85 -3.88
C PHE A 167 -12.78 -26.98 -4.34
N VAL A 168 -13.38 -27.68 -3.37
CA VAL A 168 -14.26 -28.86 -3.59
C VAL A 168 -15.67 -28.51 -4.04
N THR A 169 -16.03 -27.23 -4.02
CA THR A 169 -17.34 -26.73 -4.44
C THR A 169 -17.34 -26.34 -5.91
N LEU A 170 -18.52 -26.41 -6.54
CA LEU A 170 -18.73 -25.93 -7.92
C LEU A 170 -18.98 -24.41 -8.00
N ASP A 171 -19.23 -23.78 -6.86
CA ASP A 171 -19.40 -22.34 -6.71
C ASP A 171 -18.27 -21.77 -5.84
N LEU A 172 -17.89 -20.52 -6.10
CA LEU A 172 -16.92 -19.80 -5.28
C LEU A 172 -17.57 -19.35 -3.97
N ASP A 173 -16.90 -19.54 -2.84
CA ASP A 173 -17.28 -18.87 -1.59
C ASP A 173 -16.89 -17.40 -1.65
N GLU A 174 -17.82 -16.56 -2.13
CA GLU A 174 -17.62 -15.11 -2.26
C GLU A 174 -17.53 -14.37 -0.91
N THR A 175 -17.80 -15.05 0.21
CA THR A 175 -17.57 -14.46 1.54
C THR A 175 -16.10 -14.45 1.93
N VAL A 176 -15.31 -15.34 1.31
CA VAL A 176 -13.87 -15.49 1.53
C VAL A 176 -13.08 -14.96 0.34
N TRP A 177 -13.51 -15.31 -0.86
CA TRP A 177 -12.75 -15.09 -2.08
C TRP A 177 -13.34 -14.01 -2.96
N THR A 178 -12.46 -13.16 -3.48
CA THR A 178 -12.80 -12.20 -4.52
C THR A 178 -12.01 -12.52 -5.79
N PHE A 179 -12.73 -12.73 -6.90
CA PHE A 179 -12.09 -12.82 -8.21
C PHE A 179 -11.92 -11.43 -8.81
N ILE A 180 -10.68 -11.02 -9.03
CA ILE A 180 -10.34 -9.72 -9.62
C ILE A 180 -9.90 -9.98 -11.06
N ASN A 181 -10.61 -9.38 -12.02
CA ASN A 181 -10.34 -9.47 -13.46
C ASN A 181 -10.13 -8.06 -14.05
N PRO A 182 -8.91 -7.50 -13.99
CA PRO A 182 -8.66 -6.11 -14.36
C PRO A 182 -8.97 -5.76 -15.82
N LEU A 183 -8.83 -6.72 -16.74
CA LEU A 183 -9.02 -6.52 -18.18
C LEU A 183 -10.40 -6.99 -18.68
N GLY A 184 -11.15 -7.73 -17.85
CA GLY A 184 -12.51 -8.17 -18.15
C GLY A 184 -12.62 -9.32 -19.16
N ASP A 185 -11.49 -9.91 -19.58
CA ASP A 185 -11.40 -10.96 -20.60
C ASP A 185 -10.90 -12.31 -20.07
N ALA A 186 -10.58 -12.39 -18.77
CA ALA A 186 -10.29 -13.64 -18.07
C ALA A 186 -11.55 -14.35 -17.52
N ASN A 187 -11.41 -15.66 -17.25
CA ASN A 187 -12.47 -16.47 -16.62
C ASN A 187 -11.94 -17.20 -15.38
N LEU A 188 -12.77 -17.27 -14.34
CA LEU A 188 -12.63 -18.20 -13.22
C LEU A 188 -13.58 -19.39 -13.44
N THR A 189 -13.11 -20.61 -13.17
CA THR A 189 -13.94 -21.82 -13.18
C THR A 189 -13.62 -22.67 -11.97
N MET A 190 -14.64 -22.99 -11.19
CA MET A 190 -14.56 -23.94 -10.07
C MET A 190 -14.95 -25.33 -10.59
N THR A 191 -14.10 -26.34 -10.37
CA THR A 191 -14.33 -27.70 -10.89
C THR A 191 -14.90 -28.66 -9.86
N GLY A 192 -15.07 -28.23 -8.61
CA GLY A 192 -15.32 -29.12 -7.48
C GLY A 192 -14.07 -29.89 -7.02
N SER A 193 -12.89 -29.50 -7.50
CA SER A 193 -11.59 -30.05 -7.09
C SER A 193 -10.41 -29.09 -7.33
N ALA A 194 -10.70 -27.88 -7.82
CA ALA A 194 -9.70 -26.88 -8.22
C ALA A 194 -10.39 -25.57 -8.58
N ALA A 195 -9.63 -24.48 -8.46
CA ALA A 195 -9.93 -23.17 -9.03
C ALA A 195 -9.06 -22.93 -10.27
N MET A 196 -9.70 -22.65 -11.41
CA MET A 196 -9.02 -22.43 -12.69
C MET A 196 -9.13 -20.97 -13.13
N ILE A 197 -8.00 -20.30 -13.31
CA ILE A 197 -7.93 -18.93 -13.85
C ILE A 197 -7.40 -18.99 -15.28
N SER A 198 -8.22 -18.60 -16.25
CA SER A 198 -7.88 -18.65 -17.68
C SER A 198 -7.76 -17.25 -18.28
N VAL A 199 -6.67 -17.01 -19.00
CA VAL A 199 -6.42 -15.80 -19.80
C VAL A 199 -6.35 -16.13 -21.29
N PRO A 200 -6.95 -15.31 -22.17
CA PRO A 200 -6.91 -15.53 -23.61
C PRO A 200 -5.53 -15.25 -24.21
N ALA A 201 -5.29 -15.75 -25.43
CA ALA A 201 -4.13 -15.36 -26.21
C ALA A 201 -4.29 -13.93 -26.78
N GLY A 202 -3.18 -13.27 -27.07
CA GLY A 202 -3.15 -11.97 -27.75
C GLY A 202 -3.33 -10.74 -26.84
N VAL A 203 -3.76 -10.91 -25.60
CA VAL A 203 -3.87 -9.83 -24.60
C VAL A 203 -2.91 -10.11 -23.44
N ASP A 204 -2.06 -9.14 -23.13
CA ASP A 204 -1.06 -9.23 -22.06
C ASP A 204 -1.67 -8.96 -20.67
N HIS A 205 -1.45 -9.92 -19.78
CA HIS A 205 -1.92 -9.91 -18.38
C HIS A 205 -0.76 -9.85 -17.39
N ASP A 206 0.39 -9.27 -17.75
CA ASP A 206 1.58 -9.31 -16.91
C ASP A 206 1.37 -8.54 -15.60
N ILE A 207 2.05 -9.01 -14.55
CA ILE A 207 2.08 -8.41 -13.21
C ILE A 207 3.47 -7.80 -12.99
N TRP A 208 3.73 -6.68 -13.68
CA TRP A 208 5.02 -6.00 -13.71
C TRP A 208 4.88 -4.50 -13.46
N THR A 209 5.69 -3.67 -14.12
CA THR A 209 5.71 -2.20 -13.94
C THR A 209 4.45 -1.48 -14.42
N ALA A 210 3.57 -2.17 -15.17
CA ALA A 210 2.27 -1.64 -15.57
C ALA A 210 1.17 -1.91 -14.52
N GLY A 211 1.53 -2.42 -13.34
CA GLY A 211 0.60 -2.83 -12.29
C GLY A 211 0.15 -4.29 -12.42
N ILE A 212 -0.84 -4.66 -11.62
CA ILE A 212 -1.40 -6.02 -11.54
C ILE A 212 -2.53 -6.16 -12.57
N ARG A 213 -2.18 -6.48 -13.83
CA ARG A 213 -3.19 -6.80 -14.87
C ARG A 213 -3.65 -8.26 -14.84
N ALA A 214 -2.87 -9.11 -14.19
CA ALA A 214 -3.19 -10.52 -14.00
C ALA A 214 -4.55 -10.71 -13.30
N PRO A 215 -5.43 -11.56 -13.83
CA PRO A 215 -6.58 -12.03 -13.08
C PRO A 215 -6.12 -12.89 -11.90
N ARG A 216 -6.83 -12.77 -10.79
CA ARG A 216 -6.42 -13.37 -9.52
C ARG A 216 -7.59 -13.65 -8.62
N LEU A 217 -7.42 -14.66 -7.78
CA LEU A 217 -8.36 -15.02 -6.73
C LEU A 217 -7.67 -14.72 -5.40
N VAL A 218 -8.27 -13.82 -4.61
CA VAL A 218 -7.66 -13.31 -3.37
C VAL A 218 -8.64 -13.35 -2.21
N GLN A 219 -8.11 -13.57 -1.02
CA GLN A 219 -8.79 -13.30 0.24
C GLN A 219 -8.38 -11.92 0.72
N ASN A 220 -9.35 -11.14 1.20
CA ASN A 220 -9.02 -9.97 2.00
C ASN A 220 -8.43 -10.46 3.32
N THR A 221 -7.32 -9.86 3.73
CA THR A 221 -6.64 -10.12 5.00
C THR A 221 -6.24 -8.77 5.56
N GLY A 222 -6.04 -8.68 6.86
CA GLY A 222 -5.39 -7.51 7.43
C GLY A 222 -3.91 -7.75 7.61
N ASP A 223 -3.29 -6.91 8.43
CA ASP A 223 -1.84 -6.86 8.58
C ASP A 223 -1.34 -7.93 9.56
N ILE A 224 -1.67 -9.18 9.28
CA ILE A 224 -1.43 -10.33 10.14
C ILE A 224 -0.34 -11.26 9.59
N ASP A 225 0.15 -12.14 10.46
CA ASP A 225 1.05 -13.23 10.11
C ASP A 225 0.31 -14.40 9.48
N PHE A 226 0.91 -14.98 8.43
CA PHE A 226 0.33 -16.12 7.73
C PHE A 226 1.41 -17.01 7.12
N ASP A 227 1.01 -18.24 6.80
CA ASP A 227 1.85 -19.24 6.18
C ASP A 227 1.07 -19.91 5.05
N VAL A 228 1.04 -19.26 3.89
CA VAL A 228 0.17 -19.66 2.77
C VAL A 228 0.91 -20.48 1.75
N GLN A 229 0.24 -21.47 1.18
CA GLN A 229 0.75 -22.30 0.10
C GLN A 229 -0.33 -22.61 -0.93
N VAL A 230 0.09 -22.78 -2.19
CA VAL A 230 -0.76 -23.20 -3.30
C VAL A 230 -0.11 -24.36 -4.05
N LYS A 231 -0.92 -25.32 -4.49
CA LYS A 231 -0.51 -26.38 -5.42
C LYS A 231 -1.08 -26.08 -6.79
N PHE A 232 -0.21 -25.81 -7.75
CA PHE A 232 -0.59 -25.69 -9.14
C PHE A 232 -0.35 -27.00 -9.88
N THR A 233 -1.38 -27.57 -10.50
CA THR A 233 -1.27 -28.78 -11.33
C THR A 233 -0.99 -28.45 -12.80
N SER A 234 -1.21 -27.20 -13.21
CA SER A 234 -0.89 -26.68 -14.54
C SER A 234 0.62 -26.52 -14.77
N SER A 235 1.06 -26.88 -15.97
CA SER A 235 2.42 -26.65 -16.46
C SER A 235 2.57 -25.32 -17.18
N VAL A 236 3.69 -24.60 -16.98
CA VAL A 236 4.06 -23.40 -17.76
C VAL A 236 4.99 -23.78 -18.92
N LEU A 237 4.41 -24.08 -20.08
CA LEU A 237 5.14 -24.68 -21.20
C LEU A 237 5.61 -23.66 -22.22
N LEU A 238 4.77 -22.69 -22.55
CA LEU A 238 5.07 -21.67 -23.56
C LEU A 238 5.71 -20.45 -22.91
N LYS A 239 6.63 -19.82 -23.65
CA LYS A 239 7.24 -18.54 -23.26
C LYS A 239 6.16 -17.56 -22.81
N TYR A 240 6.36 -16.93 -21.66
CA TYR A 240 5.49 -15.96 -21.02
C TYR A 240 4.25 -16.48 -20.31
N GLN A 241 4.01 -17.79 -20.22
CA GLN A 241 3.02 -18.31 -19.29
C GLN A 241 3.54 -18.22 -17.85
N MET A 242 2.68 -17.79 -16.91
CA MET A 242 3.03 -17.64 -15.51
C MET A 242 1.85 -17.90 -14.57
N GLN A 243 2.16 -18.39 -13.37
CA GLN A 243 1.21 -18.55 -12.26
C GLN A 243 1.95 -18.41 -10.94
N GLY A 244 1.28 -17.87 -9.93
CA GLY A 244 1.94 -17.68 -8.64
C GLY A 244 1.04 -17.23 -7.52
N LEU A 245 1.68 -17.06 -6.36
CA LEU A 245 1.14 -16.39 -5.20
C LEU A 245 1.42 -14.89 -5.27
N LEU A 246 0.52 -14.11 -4.68
CA LEU A 246 0.77 -12.70 -4.40
C LEU A 246 0.19 -12.25 -3.07
N VAL A 247 0.82 -11.21 -2.50
CA VAL A 247 0.34 -10.45 -1.34
C VAL A 247 0.29 -8.99 -1.76
N GLU A 248 -0.80 -8.29 -1.48
CA GLU A 248 -1.03 -6.91 -1.89
C GLU A 248 -1.24 -5.99 -0.68
N GLU A 249 -0.53 -4.87 -0.67
CA GLU A 249 -0.87 -3.68 0.12
C GLU A 249 -1.62 -2.68 -0.77
N GLY A 250 -1.24 -2.62 -2.05
CA GLY A 250 -1.91 -1.89 -3.11
C GLY A 250 -1.29 -2.15 -4.48
N ALA A 251 -1.83 -1.52 -5.53
CA ALA A 251 -1.43 -1.79 -6.92
C ALA A 251 0.06 -1.57 -7.23
N GLY A 252 0.74 -0.70 -6.46
CA GLY A 252 2.19 -0.45 -6.58
C GLY A 252 3.05 -1.00 -5.44
N ASN A 253 2.43 -1.59 -4.43
CA ASN A 253 3.08 -2.17 -3.26
C ASN A 253 2.57 -3.61 -3.08
N PHE A 254 3.30 -4.56 -3.64
CA PHE A 254 2.93 -5.97 -3.56
C PHE A 254 4.17 -6.88 -3.58
N LEU A 255 3.97 -8.15 -3.26
CA LEU A 255 4.95 -9.22 -3.37
C LEU A 255 4.36 -10.27 -4.32
N ARG A 256 5.13 -10.70 -5.31
CA ARG A 256 4.79 -11.87 -6.14
C ARG A 256 5.84 -12.96 -5.99
N PHE A 257 5.39 -14.21 -5.99
CA PHE A 257 6.26 -15.39 -6.05
C PHE A 257 5.62 -16.45 -6.93
N ASP A 258 6.30 -16.83 -8.00
CA ASP A 258 5.69 -17.50 -9.14
C ASP A 258 6.62 -18.44 -9.88
N VAL A 259 6.01 -19.26 -10.73
CA VAL A 259 6.68 -19.99 -11.79
C VAL A 259 6.28 -19.45 -13.14
N PHE A 260 7.26 -19.27 -14.03
CA PHE A 260 7.01 -18.83 -15.40
C PHE A 260 7.94 -19.51 -16.39
N SER A 261 7.58 -19.52 -17.67
CA SER A 261 8.45 -19.99 -18.75
C SER A 261 9.09 -18.82 -19.49
N ASP A 262 10.42 -18.81 -19.59
CA ASP A 262 11.15 -17.84 -20.43
C ASP A 262 11.26 -18.29 -21.90
N GLY A 263 10.63 -19.42 -22.24
CA GLY A 263 10.67 -20.07 -23.55
C GLY A 263 11.85 -21.03 -23.75
N ILE A 264 12.80 -21.06 -22.81
CA ILE A 264 13.94 -21.97 -22.79
C ILE A 264 13.82 -22.92 -21.58
N ALA A 265 13.44 -22.38 -20.43
CA ALA A 265 13.27 -23.13 -19.19
C ALA A 265 12.12 -22.58 -18.34
N THR A 266 11.62 -23.43 -17.44
CA THR A 266 10.77 -23.02 -16.32
C THR A 266 11.63 -22.35 -15.26
N ARG A 267 11.15 -21.23 -14.74
CA ARG A 267 11.83 -20.41 -13.76
C ARG A 267 10.99 -20.23 -12.51
N ILE A 268 11.66 -20.19 -11.36
CA ILE A 268 11.11 -19.76 -10.09
C ILE A 268 11.50 -18.30 -9.90
N PHE A 269 10.52 -17.45 -9.65
CA PHE A 269 10.70 -16.01 -9.65
C PHE A 269 10.00 -15.37 -8.47
N GLY A 270 10.61 -14.34 -7.88
CA GLY A 270 10.01 -13.60 -6.79
C GLY A 270 10.48 -12.17 -6.81
N VAL A 271 9.55 -11.23 -6.63
CA VAL A 271 9.80 -9.79 -6.79
C VAL A 271 8.99 -8.99 -5.79
N ASN A 272 9.64 -8.02 -5.16
CA ASN A 272 8.98 -6.96 -4.41
C ASN A 272 8.67 -5.77 -5.31
N PHE A 273 7.47 -5.24 -5.22
CA PHE A 273 7.12 -3.92 -5.73
C PHE A 273 6.97 -2.95 -4.56
N ILE A 274 7.72 -1.85 -4.60
CA ILE A 274 7.66 -0.75 -3.64
C ILE A 274 7.52 0.54 -4.44
N GLY A 275 6.37 1.21 -4.37
CA GLY A 275 6.05 2.39 -5.15
C GLY A 275 6.16 2.16 -6.67
N ASN A 276 5.60 1.06 -7.17
CA ASN A 276 5.69 0.58 -8.57
C ASN A 276 7.09 0.16 -9.04
N ARG A 277 8.10 0.21 -8.16
CA ARG A 277 9.47 -0.17 -8.51
C ARG A 277 9.73 -1.64 -8.18
N PRO A 278 10.14 -2.47 -9.16
CA PRO A 278 10.45 -3.87 -8.94
C PRO A 278 11.84 -4.07 -8.32
N TYR A 279 11.94 -5.02 -7.38
CA TYR A 279 13.16 -5.51 -6.76
C TYR A 279 13.18 -7.03 -6.81
N THR A 280 13.98 -7.60 -7.72
CA THR A 280 14.07 -9.05 -7.87
C THR A 280 14.69 -9.69 -6.64
N LEU A 281 13.98 -10.64 -6.07
CA LEU A 281 14.39 -11.40 -4.88
C LEU A 281 15.04 -12.72 -5.26
N VAL A 282 14.42 -13.44 -6.20
CA VAL A 282 14.88 -14.74 -6.72
C VAL A 282 14.55 -14.84 -8.21
N ASN A 283 15.44 -15.47 -8.97
CA ASN A 283 15.25 -15.76 -10.39
C ASN A 283 16.08 -16.98 -10.80
N GLU A 284 15.54 -18.18 -10.57
CA GLU A 284 16.26 -19.44 -10.70
C GLU A 284 15.63 -20.32 -11.79
N VAL A 285 16.45 -21.09 -12.51
CA VAL A 285 15.96 -22.17 -13.38
C VAL A 285 15.61 -23.38 -12.53
N THR A 286 14.50 -24.04 -12.84
CA THR A 286 14.12 -25.32 -12.22
C THR A 286 13.96 -26.42 -13.27
N THR A 287 14.31 -27.64 -12.89
CA THR A 287 14.02 -28.86 -13.68
C THR A 287 12.74 -29.54 -13.22
N ALA A 288 12.06 -28.99 -12.20
CA ALA A 288 10.78 -29.51 -11.75
C ALA A 288 9.71 -29.35 -12.83
N THR A 289 8.82 -30.31 -12.90
CA THR A 289 7.61 -30.29 -13.73
C THR A 289 6.39 -30.24 -12.81
N ALA A 290 5.24 -29.81 -13.32
CA ALA A 290 4.02 -29.73 -12.51
C ALA A 290 3.68 -31.11 -11.89
N PRO A 291 3.12 -31.15 -10.66
CA PRO A 291 2.65 -30.01 -9.87
C PRO A 291 3.76 -29.13 -9.28
N TYR A 292 3.48 -27.84 -9.18
CA TYR A 292 4.35 -26.85 -8.53
C TYR A 292 3.74 -26.41 -7.21
N PHE A 293 4.54 -26.39 -6.15
CA PHE A 293 4.12 -25.94 -4.84
C PHE A 293 4.86 -24.66 -4.48
N LEU A 294 4.09 -23.60 -4.23
CA LEU A 294 4.62 -22.30 -3.83
C LEU A 294 4.13 -21.98 -2.43
N ARG A 295 4.98 -21.36 -1.62
CA ARG A 295 4.67 -20.97 -0.25
C ARG A 295 5.27 -19.63 0.11
N ILE A 296 4.48 -18.78 0.73
CA ILE A 296 4.89 -17.49 1.30
C ILE A 296 4.63 -17.56 2.80
N LYS A 297 5.68 -17.35 3.60
CA LYS A 297 5.57 -17.20 5.05
C LYS A 297 5.81 -15.76 5.43
N ARG A 298 4.99 -15.23 6.32
CA ARG A 298 5.12 -13.91 6.92
C ARG A 298 5.15 -14.02 8.45
N ASN A 299 6.14 -13.37 9.06
CA ASN A 299 6.21 -13.13 10.50
C ASN A 299 6.62 -11.68 10.75
N ALA A 300 5.67 -10.83 11.11
CA ALA A 300 5.74 -9.38 11.07
C ALA A 300 6.36 -8.89 9.76
N ASN A 301 7.59 -8.39 9.83
CA ASN A 301 8.35 -7.89 8.69
C ASN A 301 9.28 -8.93 8.07
N GLN A 302 9.35 -10.16 8.58
CA GLN A 302 10.14 -11.24 8.02
C GLN A 302 9.32 -12.07 7.02
N TRP A 303 9.93 -12.34 5.87
CA TRP A 303 9.29 -13.04 4.77
C TRP A 303 10.16 -14.20 4.28
N GLU A 304 9.52 -15.32 3.97
CA GLU A 304 10.17 -16.47 3.34
C GLU A 304 9.40 -16.91 2.09
N LEU A 305 10.13 -17.12 0.99
CA LEU A 305 9.61 -17.70 -0.26
C LEU A 305 10.15 -19.12 -0.39
N LEU A 306 9.27 -20.12 -0.46
CA LEU A 306 9.65 -21.53 -0.54
C LEU A 306 9.00 -22.21 -1.73
N PHE A 307 9.77 -23.06 -2.39
CA PHE A 307 9.31 -23.87 -3.52
C PHE A 307 9.43 -25.36 -3.19
N SER A 308 8.48 -26.15 -3.65
CA SER A 308 8.55 -27.61 -3.63
C SER A 308 8.06 -28.21 -4.95
N SER A 309 8.59 -29.39 -5.29
CA SER A 309 8.14 -30.22 -6.42
C SER A 309 7.32 -31.44 -5.99
N ASP A 310 7.21 -31.70 -4.68
CA ASP A 310 6.54 -32.88 -4.12
C ASP A 310 5.52 -32.54 -3.03
N GLY A 311 5.43 -31.26 -2.62
CA GLY A 311 4.56 -30.78 -1.54
C GLY A 311 5.05 -31.13 -0.13
N VAL A 312 6.16 -31.86 -0.01
CA VAL A 312 6.68 -32.39 1.26
C VAL A 312 8.04 -31.76 1.58
N SER A 313 8.94 -31.76 0.61
CA SER A 313 10.30 -31.24 0.72
C SER A 313 10.32 -29.79 0.22
N TRP A 314 10.50 -28.84 1.13
CA TRP A 314 10.48 -27.41 0.82
C TRP A 314 11.88 -26.80 0.74
N ALA A 315 12.21 -26.21 -0.40
CA ALA A 315 13.44 -25.46 -0.59
C ALA A 315 13.20 -23.96 -0.34
N LEU A 316 13.90 -23.39 0.64
CA LEU A 316 13.93 -21.94 0.84
C LEU A 316 14.61 -21.26 -0.36
N LYS A 317 13.86 -20.42 -1.07
CA LYS A 317 14.33 -19.66 -2.23
C LYS A 317 14.79 -18.26 -1.85
N LYS A 318 14.10 -17.64 -0.89
CA LYS A 318 14.51 -16.36 -0.33
C LYS A 318 13.99 -16.18 1.08
N ALA A 319 14.83 -15.65 1.97
CA ALA A 319 14.40 -14.96 3.18
C ALA A 319 14.75 -13.46 3.06
N PHE A 320 13.88 -12.57 3.51
CA PHE A 320 14.10 -11.13 3.49
C PHE A 320 13.25 -10.40 4.53
N SER A 321 13.64 -9.16 4.85
CA SER A 321 12.88 -8.27 5.75
C SER A 321 12.25 -7.14 4.95
N ARG A 322 10.97 -6.87 5.16
CA ARG A 322 10.20 -5.80 4.53
C ARG A 322 8.99 -5.43 5.39
N SER A 323 8.83 -4.13 5.67
CA SER A 323 7.54 -3.59 6.13
C SER A 323 6.56 -3.51 4.97
N MET A 324 5.34 -3.99 5.21
CA MET A 324 4.24 -4.02 4.24
C MET A 324 2.95 -4.16 5.03
N VAL A 325 1.93 -3.35 4.73
CA VAL A 325 0.61 -3.49 5.33
C VAL A 325 -0.21 -4.42 4.44
N ALA A 326 -0.26 -5.71 4.73
CA ALA A 326 -0.97 -6.65 3.86
C ALA A 326 -2.49 -6.40 3.93
N LYS A 327 -3.12 -6.34 2.75
CA LYS A 327 -4.58 -6.14 2.57
C LYS A 327 -5.25 -7.30 1.86
N SER A 328 -4.51 -8.04 1.05
CA SER A 328 -5.01 -9.28 0.45
C SER A 328 -3.88 -10.26 0.14
N VAL A 329 -4.22 -11.54 0.06
CA VAL A 329 -3.32 -12.62 -0.35
C VAL A 329 -4.08 -13.63 -1.18
N GLY A 330 -3.41 -14.22 -2.16
CA GLY A 330 -4.03 -15.22 -3.01
C GLY A 330 -3.11 -15.70 -4.11
N PHE A 331 -3.71 -16.11 -5.23
CA PHE A 331 -3.00 -16.63 -6.37
C PHE A 331 -3.53 -16.08 -7.69
N TYR A 332 -2.71 -16.17 -8.73
CA TYR A 332 -3.02 -15.63 -10.05
C TYR A 332 -2.55 -16.55 -11.18
N GLY A 333 -3.16 -16.40 -12.34
CA GLY A 333 -2.74 -16.97 -13.61
C GLY A 333 -2.60 -15.88 -14.65
N ALA A 334 -1.48 -15.84 -15.37
CA ALA A 334 -1.19 -14.75 -16.30
C ALA A 334 -0.35 -15.19 -17.50
N ASN A 335 -0.29 -14.28 -18.46
CA ASN A 335 0.57 -14.34 -19.62
C ASN A 335 1.22 -12.97 -19.86
N ALA A 336 2.29 -12.94 -20.66
CA ALA A 336 2.96 -11.70 -21.04
C ALA A 336 3.36 -11.69 -22.53
N GLY A 337 3.76 -10.51 -23.01
CA GLY A 337 4.30 -10.29 -24.35
C GLY A 337 3.63 -9.13 -25.08
N SER A 338 4.29 -8.61 -26.11
CA SER A 338 3.74 -7.51 -26.93
C SER A 338 3.25 -7.96 -28.32
N THR A 339 3.76 -9.08 -28.84
CA THR A 339 3.44 -9.59 -30.18
C THR A 339 2.95 -11.03 -30.17
N ASN A 340 3.49 -11.86 -29.28
CA ASN A 340 3.12 -13.27 -29.13
C ASN A 340 2.78 -13.53 -27.67
N VAL A 341 1.52 -13.32 -27.31
CA VAL A 341 1.00 -13.59 -25.97
C VAL A 341 0.23 -14.91 -25.98
N PRO A 342 0.72 -15.98 -25.32
CA PRO A 342 0.03 -17.27 -25.32
C PRO A 342 -1.19 -17.24 -24.41
N ALA A 343 -2.25 -17.97 -24.76
CA ALA A 343 -3.29 -18.30 -23.80
C ALA A 343 -2.70 -19.14 -22.66
N PHE A 344 -3.31 -19.05 -21.48
CA PHE A 344 -2.87 -19.83 -20.34
C PHE A 344 -4.02 -20.07 -19.35
N THR A 345 -4.00 -21.23 -18.70
CA THR A 345 -4.92 -21.58 -17.62
C THR A 345 -4.10 -22.07 -16.43
N ALA A 346 -4.10 -21.28 -15.36
CA ALA A 346 -3.58 -21.71 -14.06
C ALA A 346 -4.63 -22.57 -13.36
N VAL A 347 -4.22 -23.71 -12.82
CA VAL A 347 -5.09 -24.66 -12.13
C VAL A 347 -4.56 -24.83 -10.71
N ALA A 348 -5.19 -24.15 -9.75
CA ALA A 348 -4.88 -24.26 -8.34
C ALA A 348 -5.75 -25.38 -7.73
N ASP A 349 -5.12 -26.43 -7.27
CA ASP A 349 -5.75 -27.58 -6.64
C ASP A 349 -6.24 -27.22 -5.23
N TYR A 350 -5.42 -26.49 -4.48
CA TYR A 350 -5.78 -25.93 -3.18
C TYR A 350 -5.02 -24.64 -2.91
N PHE A 351 -5.54 -23.84 -1.97
CA PHE A 351 -4.83 -22.76 -1.30
C PHE A 351 -4.94 -22.95 0.21
N PHE A 352 -3.84 -23.25 0.89
CA PHE A 352 -3.86 -23.54 2.33
C PHE A 352 -3.07 -22.51 3.13
N ASN A 353 -3.62 -22.14 4.29
CA ASN A 353 -2.87 -21.56 5.38
C ASN A 353 -2.40 -22.68 6.33
N SER A 354 -1.09 -22.90 6.41
CA SER A 354 -0.48 -23.91 7.28
C SER A 354 -0.73 -23.67 8.77
N ASN A 355 -1.10 -22.44 9.16
CA ASN A 355 -1.50 -22.10 10.53
C ASN A 355 -2.97 -22.44 10.83
N ALA A 356 -3.78 -22.71 9.80
CA ALA A 356 -5.19 -23.09 9.89
C ALA A 356 -5.47 -24.25 8.91
N PRO A 357 -4.85 -25.43 9.10
CA PRO A 357 -4.93 -26.52 8.15
C PRO A 357 -6.33 -27.11 8.10
N ILE A 358 -6.83 -27.33 6.89
CA ILE A 358 -7.95 -28.25 6.65
C ILE A 358 -7.40 -29.59 6.18
N PHE A 359 -8.17 -30.66 6.37
CA PHE A 359 -7.87 -31.91 5.69
C PHE A 359 -8.26 -31.74 4.22
N PRO A 360 -7.31 -31.86 3.26
CA PRO A 360 -7.67 -31.83 1.84
C PRO A 360 -8.71 -32.92 1.59
N GLN A 361 -9.93 -32.49 1.32
CA GLN A 361 -10.97 -33.33 0.79
C GLN A 361 -10.79 -33.29 -0.72
N ASP A 362 -9.70 -33.83 -1.26
CA ASP A 362 -9.65 -34.14 -2.70
C ASP A 362 -10.86 -35.05 -2.93
N GLY A 363 -11.96 -34.47 -3.43
CA GLY A 363 -13.31 -34.86 -3.05
C GLY A 363 -13.48 -36.37 -3.05
N GLU A 364 -14.08 -36.94 -2.00
CA GLU A 364 -14.56 -38.32 -2.11
C GLU A 364 -15.40 -38.39 -3.39
N LEU A 365 -14.83 -39.01 -4.41
CA LEU A 365 -15.48 -39.19 -5.69
C LEU A 365 -16.51 -40.27 -5.48
N TYR A 366 -17.78 -39.89 -5.48
CA TYR A 366 -18.89 -40.82 -5.36
C TYR A 366 -19.11 -41.47 -6.72
N SER A 367 -19.20 -42.80 -6.74
CA SER A 367 -19.59 -43.53 -7.94
C SER A 367 -21.11 -43.76 -7.94
N LEU A 368 -21.76 -43.46 -9.06
CA LEU A 368 -23.17 -43.76 -9.27
C LEU A 368 -23.29 -45.03 -10.12
N THR A 369 -23.64 -46.15 -9.47
CA THR A 369 -23.86 -47.42 -10.16
C THR A 369 -25.34 -47.57 -10.46
N THR A 370 -25.69 -47.72 -11.74
CA THR A 370 -27.05 -48.02 -12.21
C THR A 370 -27.14 -49.48 -12.63
N GLN A 371 -28.19 -50.19 -12.22
CA GLN A 371 -28.50 -51.53 -12.70
C GLN A 371 -29.83 -51.52 -13.46
N VAL A 372 -29.89 -52.19 -14.60
CA VAL A 372 -31.13 -52.38 -15.37
C VAL A 372 -31.65 -53.79 -15.14
N ILE A 373 -32.94 -53.91 -14.83
CA ILE A 373 -33.68 -55.18 -14.83
C ILE A 373 -34.74 -55.09 -15.94
N GLY A 374 -34.67 -55.99 -16.93
CA GLY A 374 -35.51 -55.94 -18.13
C GLY A 374 -34.80 -55.28 -19.33
N GLY A 375 -35.57 -54.90 -20.36
CA GLY A 375 -35.06 -54.24 -21.57
C GLY A 375 -35.14 -52.72 -21.47
N GLY A 376 -34.00 -52.04 -21.37
CA GLY A 376 -33.89 -50.59 -21.35
C GLY A 376 -32.50 -50.10 -20.95
N GLN A 377 -32.37 -48.80 -20.72
CA GLN A 377 -31.14 -48.14 -20.29
C GLN A 377 -31.43 -46.99 -19.32
N VAL A 378 -30.42 -46.61 -18.52
CA VAL A 378 -30.45 -45.41 -17.68
C VAL A 378 -29.41 -44.43 -18.21
N LEU A 379 -29.86 -43.25 -18.63
CA LEU A 379 -28.98 -42.13 -18.98
C LEU A 379 -28.75 -41.25 -17.74
N ARG A 380 -27.54 -40.70 -17.67
CA ARG A 380 -27.10 -39.78 -16.60
C ARG A 380 -26.80 -38.42 -17.23
N SER A 381 -27.13 -37.35 -16.53
CA SER A 381 -26.75 -36.00 -16.92
C SER A 381 -26.29 -35.21 -15.70
N PRO A 382 -24.99 -34.84 -15.60
CA PRO A 382 -23.92 -35.17 -16.54
C PRO A 382 -23.53 -36.66 -16.50
N ASP A 383 -23.13 -37.24 -17.64
CA ASP A 383 -22.58 -38.60 -17.69
C ASP A 383 -21.10 -38.60 -17.31
N SER A 384 -20.81 -39.00 -16.07
CA SER A 384 -19.47 -39.04 -15.50
C SER A 384 -19.17 -40.39 -14.83
N GLN A 385 -17.88 -40.74 -14.78
CA GLN A 385 -17.38 -41.91 -14.03
C GLN A 385 -17.45 -41.69 -12.51
N SER A 386 -17.49 -40.43 -12.06
CA SER A 386 -17.51 -40.04 -10.65
C SER A 386 -18.16 -38.68 -10.45
N TYR A 387 -18.66 -38.43 -9.24
CA TYR A 387 -19.38 -37.22 -8.86
C TYR A 387 -18.81 -36.65 -7.56
N VAL A 388 -18.79 -35.33 -7.44
CA VAL A 388 -18.37 -34.65 -6.21
C VAL A 388 -19.53 -34.55 -5.21
N GLN A 389 -19.23 -34.30 -3.94
CA GLN A 389 -20.26 -34.12 -2.91
C GLN A 389 -21.19 -32.96 -3.29
N GLY A 390 -22.50 -33.19 -3.23
CA GLY A 390 -23.51 -32.16 -3.54
C GLY A 390 -23.82 -31.96 -5.03
N GLN A 391 -23.15 -32.66 -5.93
CA GLN A 391 -23.46 -32.59 -7.36
C GLN A 391 -24.83 -33.21 -7.68
N GLU A 392 -25.71 -32.45 -8.32
CA GLU A 392 -26.97 -32.98 -8.84
C GLU A 392 -26.75 -33.79 -10.13
N VAL A 393 -27.36 -34.97 -10.20
CA VAL A 393 -27.28 -35.87 -11.36
C VAL A 393 -28.69 -36.26 -11.76
N GLU A 394 -29.12 -35.86 -12.95
CA GLU A 394 -30.41 -36.25 -13.50
C GLU A 394 -30.33 -37.67 -14.07
N LEU A 395 -31.29 -38.52 -13.69
CA LEU A 395 -31.43 -39.88 -14.18
C LEU A 395 -32.66 -40.02 -15.07
N THR A 396 -32.46 -40.45 -16.30
CA THR A 396 -33.55 -40.73 -17.26
C THR A 396 -33.58 -42.22 -17.59
N ALA A 397 -34.69 -42.89 -17.29
CA ALA A 397 -34.91 -44.27 -17.71
C ALA A 397 -35.55 -44.32 -19.11
N ILE A 398 -34.98 -45.11 -20.01
CA ILE A 398 -35.48 -45.32 -21.37
C ILE A 398 -35.78 -46.80 -21.56
N ALA A 399 -37.05 -47.13 -21.80
CA ALA A 399 -37.46 -48.51 -22.07
C ALA A 399 -37.14 -48.91 -23.51
N ASP A 400 -36.71 -50.15 -23.72
CA ASP A 400 -36.54 -50.73 -25.05
C ASP A 400 -37.92 -50.94 -25.72
N PRO A 401 -37.98 -51.14 -27.05
CA PRO A 401 -39.22 -51.50 -27.72
C PRO A 401 -39.92 -52.70 -27.08
N ASN A 402 -41.20 -52.54 -26.75
CA ASN A 402 -42.06 -53.49 -26.03
C ASN A 402 -41.83 -53.62 -24.51
N TRP A 403 -41.00 -52.76 -23.93
CA TRP A 403 -40.87 -52.60 -22.48
C TRP A 403 -41.54 -51.30 -22.02
N GLN A 404 -41.95 -51.26 -20.76
CA GLN A 404 -42.49 -50.05 -20.12
C GLN A 404 -41.76 -49.82 -18.80
N PHE A 405 -41.44 -48.56 -18.50
CA PHE A 405 -40.93 -48.19 -17.19
C PHE A 405 -42.06 -48.34 -16.16
N VAL A 406 -41.80 -49.09 -15.09
CA VAL A 406 -42.76 -49.30 -14.00
C VAL A 406 -42.07 -48.84 -12.72
N ALA A 407 -42.73 -47.94 -11.98
CA ALA A 407 -42.24 -47.37 -10.74
C ALA A 407 -42.42 -48.31 -9.54
#